data_AF-A0AAX6FT44-F1
#
_entry.id   AF-A0AAX6FT44-F1
#
_cell.length_a   1.000
_cell.length_b   1.000
_cell.length_c   1.000
_cell.angle_alpha   90.00
_cell.angle_beta   90.00
_cell.angle_gamma   90.00
#
_symmetry.space_group_name_H-M   'P 1'
#
loop_
_entity.id
_entity.type
_entity.pdbx_description
1 polymer ?
#
loop_
_entity_poly.entity_id
_entity_poly.type
_entity_poly.pdbx_seq_one_letter_code
_entity_poly.pdbx_strand_id
1 'polypeptide(L)'
;MEAAPTAPVEEAPVGVEGDLESLLEDSRTPEGRSRLAAIPSLLPSLLLPSLLLPTTRQPHLRLLRNLLAGEDSPHLEPFLRFGGPQRISSLLEASSSDPQLLRAALQVLANLSLSSSSLWAPPLLSPSLLLSLSRVRHSRVLDLLCMLLYNSSSSLDLSDPATSLPVLAELIATASTVGYQEEWLEWLLARICVEEPHFHPLFRKLRLPEQAFLLRILTNTLTSRSEEVAVTDGFALAVLEVAREAYTAAAAAAGVGSGCGSALPTRSPATDVLGYSLTILRDVCAWEDPDLGTEAHPVDSLLSSGLLEFMLTAIGELGPPSIIRKCGPSASAGPAKACPYKGFRRDVVSVIANCLHRRKRAQDEVRKRSGIFLLMQQCVVDDDNPFLREWGLLAIRNLLEGNAENQREVSELQLQGPVDTSEITELGLKVEVDEKSGRAKLVNIS
;
A
#
# COMPACT_ATOMS: atom_id res chain seq x y z
N MET A 1 23.81 18.52 81.96
CA MET A 1 24.62 18.11 80.80
C MET A 1 23.67 17.32 79.92
N GLU A 2 23.01 18.02 79.01
CA GLU A 2 22.01 17.47 78.08
C GLU A 2 22.66 16.45 77.15
N ALA A 3 21.98 15.32 76.96
CA ALA A 3 22.34 14.33 75.96
C ALA A 3 21.86 14.84 74.59
N ALA A 4 22.80 14.95 73.64
CA ALA A 4 22.53 15.35 72.27
C ALA A 4 21.66 14.29 71.54
N PRO A 5 20.78 14.71 70.62
CA PRO A 5 19.93 13.80 69.87
C PRO A 5 20.73 13.08 68.79
N THR A 6 20.54 11.76 68.72
CA THR A 6 20.99 10.89 67.62
C THR A 6 20.40 11.35 66.29
N ALA A 7 21.26 11.63 65.32
CA ALA A 7 20.91 11.92 63.93
C ALA A 7 20.14 10.75 63.29
N PRO A 8 19.25 11.01 62.32
CA PRO A 8 18.53 9.96 61.61
C PRO A 8 19.50 9.16 60.74
N VAL A 9 19.33 7.85 60.76
CA VAL A 9 20.01 6.90 59.87
C VAL A 9 19.61 7.25 58.44
N GLU A 10 20.57 7.69 57.62
CA GLU A 10 20.43 7.67 56.16
C GLU A 10 20.18 6.21 55.75
N GLU A 11 18.98 5.92 55.27
CA GLU A 11 18.69 4.66 54.60
C GLU A 11 19.60 4.54 53.37
N ALA A 12 20.42 3.49 53.37
CA ALA A 12 21.28 3.16 52.24
C ALA A 12 20.42 2.91 50.99
N PRO A 13 20.88 3.32 49.79
CA PRO A 13 20.18 2.98 48.56
C PRO A 13 20.16 1.46 48.41
N VAL A 14 18.96 0.89 48.34
CA VAL A 14 18.74 -0.54 48.05
C VAL A 14 19.52 -0.89 46.78
N GLY A 15 20.45 -1.84 46.90
CA GLY A 15 21.30 -2.29 45.81
C GLY A 15 20.49 -3.01 44.73
N VAL A 16 20.20 -2.31 43.64
CA VAL A 16 19.38 -2.77 42.50
C VAL A 16 20.01 -3.96 41.75
N GLU A 17 21.31 -4.24 41.93
CA GLU A 17 22.02 -5.27 41.15
C GLU A 17 21.75 -6.72 41.62
N GLY A 18 21.37 -6.95 42.88
CA GLY A 18 21.04 -8.29 43.40
C GLY A 18 19.58 -8.72 43.19
N ASP A 19 18.72 -7.82 42.73
CA ASP A 19 17.25 -7.96 42.76
C ASP A 19 16.60 -7.91 41.34
N LEU A 20 17.40 -7.74 40.29
CA LEU A 20 16.89 -7.46 38.94
C LEU A 20 16.06 -8.59 38.32
N GLU A 21 16.40 -9.85 38.60
CA GLU A 21 15.62 -11.01 38.13
C GLU A 21 14.25 -11.08 38.82
N SER A 22 14.20 -10.81 40.13
CA SER A 22 12.96 -10.73 40.90
C SER A 22 12.04 -9.62 40.37
N LEU A 23 12.59 -8.42 40.17
CA LEU A 23 11.88 -7.29 39.56
C LEU A 23 11.36 -7.63 38.15
N LEU A 24 12.15 -8.34 37.35
CA LEU A 24 11.75 -8.79 36.01
C LEU A 24 10.59 -9.79 36.07
N GLU A 25 10.59 -10.74 37.00
CA GLU A 25 9.48 -11.68 37.19
C GLU A 25 8.21 -10.95 37.62
N ASP A 26 8.28 -10.07 38.62
CA ASP A 26 7.14 -9.29 39.09
C ASP A 26 6.52 -8.43 37.98
N SER A 27 7.36 -7.77 37.18
CA SER A 27 6.91 -6.86 36.11
C SER A 27 6.11 -7.52 34.99
N ARG A 28 6.10 -8.86 34.88
CA ARG A 28 5.36 -9.59 33.84
C ARG A 28 3.85 -9.49 34.01
N THR A 29 3.36 -9.28 35.24
CA THR A 29 1.93 -9.25 35.57
C THR A 29 1.45 -7.82 35.82
N PRO A 30 0.20 -7.47 35.48
CA PRO A 30 -0.38 -6.17 35.84
C PRO A 30 -0.28 -5.86 37.34
N GLU A 31 -0.59 -6.84 38.19
CA GLU A 31 -0.55 -6.70 39.65
C GLU A 31 0.86 -6.45 40.16
N GLY A 32 1.85 -7.15 39.60
CA GLY A 32 3.26 -6.93 39.94
C GLY A 32 3.74 -5.55 39.50
N ARG A 33 3.35 -5.06 38.31
CA ARG A 33 3.65 -3.69 37.89
C ARG A 33 3.04 -2.66 38.84
N SER A 34 1.82 -2.86 39.32
CA SER A 34 1.21 -1.98 40.32
C SER A 34 1.94 -2.02 41.66
N ARG A 35 2.41 -3.18 42.13
CA ARG A 35 3.25 -3.27 43.34
C ARG A 35 4.57 -2.51 43.16
N LEU A 36 5.21 -2.66 42.01
CA LEU A 36 6.46 -1.97 41.69
C LEU A 36 6.29 -0.45 41.60
N ALA A 37 5.08 0.06 41.30
CA ALA A 37 4.79 1.49 41.32
C ALA A 37 4.86 2.09 42.74
N ALA A 38 4.75 1.27 43.78
CA ALA A 38 4.91 1.68 45.17
C ALA A 38 6.38 1.92 45.57
N ILE A 39 7.35 1.69 44.67
CA ILE A 39 8.79 1.88 44.90
C ILE A 39 9.24 3.16 44.15
N PRO A 40 9.28 4.35 44.79
CA PRO A 40 9.49 5.61 44.08
C PRO A 40 10.88 5.76 43.47
N SER A 41 11.87 5.04 44.02
CA SER A 41 13.27 5.05 43.56
C SER A 41 13.53 4.15 42.35
N LEU A 42 12.59 3.25 42.00
CA LEU A 42 12.79 2.24 40.96
C LEU A 42 13.07 2.89 39.60
N LEU A 43 12.16 3.72 39.08
CA LEU A 43 12.35 4.36 37.76
C LEU A 43 13.59 5.26 37.70
N PRO A 44 13.85 6.16 38.68
CA PRO A 44 15.10 6.91 38.73
C PRO A 44 16.35 6.02 38.68
N SER A 45 16.35 4.90 39.40
CA SER A 45 17.48 3.97 39.42
C SER A 45 17.69 3.25 38.10
N LEU A 46 16.61 2.93 37.38
CA LEU A 46 16.68 2.34 36.04
C LEU A 46 17.11 3.35 34.98
N LEU A 47 16.91 4.65 35.23
CA LEU A 47 17.27 5.76 34.34
C LEU A 47 18.67 6.35 34.60
N LEU A 48 19.35 5.95 35.67
CA LEU A 48 20.73 6.34 36.02
C LEU A 48 21.77 5.82 34.98
N PRO A 49 23.07 6.22 35.07
CA PRO A 49 24.12 5.80 34.12
C PRO A 49 24.28 4.28 33.94
N SER A 50 23.63 3.45 34.75
CA SER A 50 23.50 1.99 34.63
C SER A 50 22.95 1.52 33.28
N LEU A 51 22.18 2.36 32.57
CA LEU A 51 21.76 2.13 31.17
C LEU A 51 22.94 2.14 30.17
N LEU A 52 24.06 2.75 30.54
CA LEU A 52 25.26 2.86 29.70
C LEU A 52 26.21 1.67 29.88
N LEU A 53 26.01 0.83 30.91
CA LEU A 53 26.82 -0.36 31.11
C LEU A 53 26.37 -1.52 30.19
N PRO A 54 27.28 -2.10 29.37
CA PRO A 54 26.94 -3.18 28.46
C PRO A 54 26.32 -4.42 29.11
N THR A 55 26.69 -4.71 30.36
CA THR A 55 26.25 -5.91 31.11
C THR A 55 24.83 -5.79 31.66
N THR A 56 24.35 -4.58 31.94
CA THR A 56 23.08 -4.33 32.64
C THR A 56 22.00 -3.77 31.71
N ARG A 57 22.38 -3.11 30.61
CA ARG A 57 21.45 -2.38 29.72
C ARG A 57 20.28 -3.21 29.19
N GLN A 58 20.50 -4.46 28.80
CA GLN A 58 19.47 -5.32 28.21
C GLN A 58 18.37 -5.71 29.22
N PRO A 59 18.71 -6.27 30.40
CA PRO A 59 17.74 -6.49 31.48
C PRO A 59 16.98 -5.22 31.91
N HIS A 60 17.65 -4.07 31.99
CA HIS A 60 17.02 -2.80 32.38
C HIS A 60 15.97 -2.36 31.34
N LEU A 61 16.29 -2.42 30.05
CA LEU A 61 15.34 -2.11 28.98
C LEU A 61 14.14 -3.07 28.97
N ARG A 62 14.37 -4.36 29.26
CA ARG A 62 13.27 -5.33 29.39
C ARG A 62 12.35 -4.99 30.55
N LEU A 63 12.90 -4.60 31.69
CA LEU A 63 12.13 -4.18 32.86
C LEU A 63 11.35 -2.89 32.55
N LEU A 64 12.01 -1.86 32.01
CA LEU A 64 11.38 -0.61 31.59
C LEU A 64 10.22 -0.86 30.62
N ARG A 65 10.44 -1.68 29.60
CA ARG A 65 9.38 -2.08 28.65
C ARG A 65 8.20 -2.69 29.38
N ASN A 66 8.45 -3.62 30.31
CA ASN A 66 7.38 -4.26 31.06
C ASN A 66 6.62 -3.24 31.90
N LEU A 67 7.32 -2.39 32.67
CA LEU A 67 6.71 -1.38 33.53
C LEU A 67 5.78 -0.44 32.74
N LEU A 68 6.17 -0.07 31.52
CA LEU A 68 5.40 0.81 30.64
C LEU A 68 4.32 0.08 29.82
N ALA A 69 4.10 -1.22 30.03
CA ALA A 69 3.11 -1.97 29.26
C ALA A 69 1.67 -1.64 29.69
N GLY A 70 0.86 -1.21 28.71
CA GLY A 70 -0.56 -0.86 28.87
C GLY A 70 -0.79 0.65 28.85
N GLU A 71 -1.93 1.07 28.29
CA GLU A 71 -2.28 2.48 28.08
C GLU A 71 -2.35 3.28 29.38
N ASP A 72 -2.84 2.67 30.46
CA ASP A 72 -3.02 3.28 31.78
C ASP A 72 -1.91 2.88 32.78
N SER A 73 -0.70 2.58 32.29
CA SER A 73 0.37 2.17 33.20
C SER A 73 0.71 3.29 34.20
N PRO A 74 0.76 2.99 35.52
CA PRO A 74 1.09 3.98 36.55
C PRO A 74 2.55 4.47 36.46
N HIS A 75 3.37 3.82 35.64
CA HIS A 75 4.78 4.15 35.42
C HIS A 75 5.00 5.18 34.31
N LEU A 76 3.98 5.48 33.49
CA LEU A 76 4.10 6.40 32.35
C LEU A 76 4.47 7.82 32.79
N GLU A 77 3.63 8.43 33.63
CA GLU A 77 3.84 9.81 34.10
C GLU A 77 5.19 9.98 34.84
N PRO A 78 5.56 9.09 35.80
CA PRO A 78 6.88 9.15 36.40
C PRO A 78 8.02 9.00 35.39
N PHE A 79 7.91 8.09 34.41
CA PHE A 79 8.95 7.89 33.40
C PHE A 79 9.17 9.16 32.56
N LEU A 80 8.10 9.85 32.18
CA LEU A 80 8.17 11.14 31.49
C LEU A 80 8.81 12.21 32.37
N ARG A 81 8.35 12.33 33.62
CA ARG A 81 8.87 13.30 34.60
C ARG A 81 10.38 13.16 34.83
N PHE A 82 10.92 11.94 34.81
CA PHE A 82 12.36 11.67 35.00
C PHE A 82 13.19 11.74 33.70
N GLY A 83 12.62 12.21 32.60
CA GLY A 83 13.32 12.37 31.32
C GLY A 83 13.64 11.03 30.65
N GLY A 84 12.79 10.02 30.85
CA GLY A 84 12.94 8.69 30.27
C GLY A 84 13.11 8.71 28.74
N PRO A 85 12.24 9.39 27.96
CA PRO A 85 12.37 9.43 26.51
C PRO A 85 13.73 9.98 26.05
N GLN A 86 14.23 11.06 26.66
CA GLN A 86 15.51 11.66 26.30
C GLN A 86 16.67 10.70 26.56
N ARG A 87 16.64 9.95 27.66
CA ARG A 87 17.67 8.95 27.99
C ARG A 87 17.66 7.78 27.02
N ILE A 88 16.47 7.29 26.64
CA ILE A 88 16.34 6.24 25.62
C ILE A 88 16.81 6.74 24.25
N SER A 89 16.47 7.97 23.87
CA SER A 89 16.96 8.61 22.65
C SER A 89 18.49 8.69 22.63
N SER A 90 19.12 9.17 23.70
CA SER A 90 20.59 9.20 23.81
C SER A 90 21.23 7.81 23.75
N LEU A 91 20.57 6.79 24.32
CA LEU A 91 21.03 5.41 24.21
C LEU A 91 20.97 4.89 22.76
N LEU A 92 19.89 5.19 22.04
CA LEU A 92 19.73 4.84 20.63
C LEU A 92 20.79 5.51 19.76
N GLU A 93 21.08 6.79 20.01
CA GLU A 93 22.17 7.53 19.33
C GLU A 93 23.54 6.89 19.55
N ALA A 94 23.83 6.48 20.79
CA ALA A 94 25.10 5.84 21.14
C ALA A 94 25.23 4.39 20.64
N SER A 95 24.12 3.72 20.30
CA SER A 95 24.07 2.27 20.09
C SER A 95 23.59 1.84 18.70
N SER A 96 23.74 2.72 17.71
CA SER A 96 23.22 2.56 16.33
C SER A 96 23.68 1.28 15.60
N SER A 97 24.66 0.54 16.12
CA SER A 97 25.21 -0.68 15.50
C SER A 97 24.69 -2.01 16.06
N ASP A 98 23.89 -2.02 17.14
CA ASP A 98 23.38 -3.26 17.78
C ASP A 98 21.85 -3.39 17.62
N PRO A 99 21.36 -4.14 16.61
CA PRO A 99 19.92 -4.27 16.35
C PRO A 99 19.11 -4.83 17.52
N GLN A 100 19.71 -5.69 18.36
CA GLN A 100 19.00 -6.27 19.51
C GLN A 100 18.77 -5.21 20.59
N LEU A 101 19.77 -4.35 20.80
CA LEU A 101 19.64 -3.23 21.71
C LEU A 101 18.68 -2.17 21.17
N LEU A 102 18.81 -1.81 19.90
CA LEU A 102 17.90 -0.87 19.25
C LEU A 102 16.45 -1.35 19.36
N ARG A 103 16.20 -2.63 19.11
CA ARG A 103 14.88 -3.24 19.29
C ARG A 103 14.37 -3.12 20.72
N ALA A 104 15.20 -3.44 21.72
CA ALA A 104 14.81 -3.36 23.12
C ALA A 104 14.46 -1.92 23.54
N ALA A 105 15.27 -0.94 23.12
CA ALA A 105 15.05 0.47 23.38
C ALA A 105 13.82 1.04 22.65
N LEU A 106 13.63 0.70 21.37
CA LEU A 106 12.46 1.10 20.61
C LEU A 106 11.16 0.50 21.17
N GLN A 107 11.20 -0.72 21.71
CA GLN A 107 10.02 -1.31 22.34
C GLN A 107 9.59 -0.55 23.61
N VAL A 108 10.54 0.03 24.35
CA VAL A 108 10.23 0.93 25.48
C VAL A 108 9.46 2.15 24.97
N LEU A 109 9.95 2.80 23.91
CA LEU A 109 9.29 3.96 23.31
C LEU A 109 7.95 3.61 22.66
N ALA A 110 7.83 2.44 22.03
CA ALA A 110 6.60 2.00 21.38
C ALA A 110 5.46 1.80 22.37
N ASN A 111 5.77 1.33 23.59
CA ASN A 111 4.76 1.23 24.64
C ASN A 111 4.27 2.62 25.10
N LEU A 112 5.11 3.65 25.01
CA LEU A 112 4.71 5.03 25.30
C LEU A 112 3.74 5.56 24.24
N SER A 113 4.00 5.29 22.96
CA SER A 113 3.17 5.80 21.86
C SER A 113 1.76 5.24 21.82
N LEU A 114 1.50 4.12 22.50
CA LEU A 114 0.17 3.54 22.64
C LEU A 114 -0.70 4.25 23.69
N SER A 115 -0.13 5.04 24.59
CA SER A 115 -0.92 5.66 25.66
C SER A 115 -1.72 6.88 25.15
N SER A 116 -2.98 6.98 25.57
CA SER A 116 -3.94 8.03 25.18
C SER A 116 -3.63 9.41 25.79
N SER A 117 -2.60 9.51 26.63
CA SER A 117 -2.35 10.68 27.45
C SER A 117 -1.89 11.87 26.61
N SER A 118 -2.52 13.04 26.77
CA SER A 118 -2.15 14.31 26.11
C SER A 118 -0.84 14.93 26.64
N LEU A 119 0.02 14.13 27.28
CA LEU A 119 1.23 14.55 27.99
C LEU A 119 2.43 14.80 27.04
N TRP A 120 2.27 14.53 25.75
CA TRP A 120 3.33 14.62 24.73
C TRP A 120 3.40 16.04 24.14
N ALA A 121 4.40 16.83 24.54
CA ALA A 121 4.67 18.12 23.92
C ALA A 121 5.82 18.11 22.89
N PRO A 122 6.91 17.31 23.05
CA PRO A 122 7.96 17.21 22.03
C PRO A 122 8.01 15.86 21.28
N PRO A 123 8.60 15.81 20.08
CA PRO A 123 8.89 14.55 19.36
C PRO A 123 9.77 13.63 20.21
N LEU A 124 9.44 12.33 20.23
CA LEU A 124 10.20 11.32 21.00
C LEU A 124 11.62 11.10 20.47
N LEU A 125 11.80 11.28 19.16
CA LEU A 125 13.05 11.03 18.46
C LEU A 125 13.37 12.23 17.56
N SER A 126 14.64 12.62 17.52
CA SER A 126 15.09 13.64 16.57
C SER A 126 15.01 13.09 15.14
N PRO A 127 14.79 13.95 14.12
CA PRO A 127 14.74 13.46 12.74
C PRO A 127 16.04 12.82 12.23
N SER A 128 17.19 13.31 12.70
CA SER A 128 18.49 12.71 12.40
C SER A 128 18.61 11.30 12.98
N LEU A 129 18.12 11.08 14.20
CA LEU A 129 18.06 9.77 14.81
C LEU A 129 17.08 8.85 14.07
N LEU A 130 15.89 9.33 13.73
CA LEU A 130 14.92 8.56 12.91
C LEU A 130 15.52 8.10 11.59
N LEU A 131 16.23 8.99 10.89
CA LEU A 131 16.93 8.64 9.65
C LEU A 131 18.05 7.62 9.87
N SER A 132 18.77 7.70 10.99
CA SER A 132 19.81 6.72 11.31
C SER A 132 19.22 5.34 11.61
N LEU A 133 18.09 5.30 12.32
CA LEU A 133 17.39 4.08 12.69
C LEU A 133 16.68 3.46 11.48
N SER A 134 16.13 4.27 10.58
CA SER A 134 15.50 3.78 9.36
C SER A 134 16.51 3.11 8.41
N ARG A 135 17.81 3.40 8.52
CA ARG A 135 18.89 2.71 7.77
C ARG A 135 19.25 1.32 8.31
N VAL A 136 18.79 0.98 9.51
CA VAL A 136 19.09 -0.31 10.13
C VAL A 136 18.30 -1.41 9.40
N ARG A 137 19.01 -2.26 8.67
CA ARG A 137 18.43 -3.35 7.88
C ARG A 137 18.01 -4.54 8.75
N HIS A 138 17.01 -4.33 9.61
CA HIS A 138 16.45 -5.34 10.50
C HIS A 138 14.93 -5.18 10.61
N SER A 139 14.17 -6.19 10.17
CA SER A 139 12.70 -6.13 10.07
C SER A 139 12.02 -5.73 11.38
N ARG A 140 12.43 -6.31 12.52
CA ARG A 140 11.81 -5.95 13.81
C ARG A 140 12.11 -4.53 14.30
N VAL A 141 13.22 -3.93 13.87
CA VAL A 141 13.53 -2.52 14.16
C VAL A 141 12.63 -1.64 13.30
N LEU A 142 12.50 -1.98 12.02
CA LEU A 142 11.58 -1.34 11.08
C LEU A 142 10.13 -1.36 11.59
N ASP A 143 9.60 -2.51 12.00
CA ASP A 143 8.21 -2.64 12.49
C ASP A 143 7.94 -1.67 13.67
N LEU A 144 8.88 -1.60 14.62
CA LEU A 144 8.75 -0.73 15.79
C LEU A 144 8.85 0.76 15.44
N LEU A 145 9.70 1.12 14.48
CA LEU A 145 9.75 2.49 13.96
C LEU A 145 8.45 2.86 13.26
N CYS A 146 7.89 1.97 12.43
CA CYS A 146 6.61 2.22 11.76
C CYS A 146 5.48 2.39 12.77
N MET A 147 5.41 1.53 13.80
CA MET A 147 4.42 1.65 14.89
C MET A 147 4.55 2.98 15.63
N LEU A 148 5.78 3.37 15.98
CA LEU A 148 6.05 4.65 16.62
C LEU A 148 5.54 5.81 15.77
N LEU A 149 5.93 5.85 14.50
CA LEU A 149 5.54 6.91 13.56
C LEU A 149 4.03 6.97 13.32
N TYR A 150 3.36 5.81 13.27
CA TYR A 150 1.91 5.74 13.07
C TYR A 150 1.14 6.27 14.27
N ASN A 151 1.52 5.85 15.50
CA ASN A 151 0.82 6.23 16.72
C ASN A 151 1.15 7.64 17.22
N SER A 152 2.36 8.13 16.95
CA SER A 152 2.79 9.45 17.39
C SER A 152 2.84 10.44 16.23
N SER A 153 1.73 11.14 16.03
CA SER A 153 1.61 12.24 15.07
C SER A 153 2.64 13.36 15.27
N SER A 154 3.27 13.44 16.46
CA SER A 154 4.34 14.38 16.79
C SER A 154 5.75 13.89 16.46
N SER A 155 6.00 12.58 16.28
CA SER A 155 7.37 12.07 16.10
C SER A 155 7.95 12.36 14.72
N LEU A 156 7.10 12.60 13.72
CA LEU A 156 7.52 13.05 12.41
C LEU A 156 6.59 14.14 11.95
N ASP A 157 7.08 15.39 11.91
CA ASP A 157 6.33 16.49 11.35
C ASP A 157 6.25 16.33 9.82
N LEU A 158 5.12 15.82 9.36
CA LEU A 158 4.83 15.67 7.94
C LEU A 158 4.65 17.03 7.23
N SER A 159 4.45 18.11 8.01
CA SER A 159 4.39 19.49 7.50
C SER A 159 5.76 20.02 7.06
N ASP A 160 6.86 19.37 7.46
CA ASP A 160 8.21 19.63 6.95
C ASP A 160 8.71 18.48 6.05
N PRO A 161 8.44 18.54 4.73
CA PRO A 161 8.88 17.53 3.78
C PRO A 161 10.40 17.35 3.67
N ALA A 162 11.19 18.38 4.03
CA ALA A 162 12.64 18.29 3.94
C ALA A 162 13.20 17.27 4.94
N THR A 163 12.52 17.17 6.08
CA THR A 163 12.90 16.33 7.21
C THR A 163 12.19 14.98 7.19
N SER A 164 10.90 14.95 6.86
CA SER A 164 10.08 13.74 6.90
C SER A 164 10.32 12.79 5.72
N LEU A 165 10.39 13.31 4.50
CA LEU A 165 10.48 12.46 3.31
C LEU A 165 11.75 11.60 3.24
N PRO A 166 12.95 12.07 3.64
CA PRO A 166 14.14 11.20 3.69
C PRO A 166 13.98 10.01 4.63
N VAL A 167 13.33 10.20 5.79
CA VAL A 167 13.06 9.11 6.74
C VAL A 167 12.12 8.08 6.11
N LEU A 168 11.01 8.53 5.55
CA LEU A 168 10.02 7.66 4.90
C LEU A 168 10.62 6.91 3.70
N ALA A 169 11.39 7.59 2.85
CA ALA A 169 12.06 6.96 1.72
C ALA A 169 13.04 5.87 2.18
N GLU A 170 13.79 6.12 3.25
CA GLU A 170 14.72 5.15 3.80
C GLU A 170 14.01 3.98 4.50
N LEU A 171 12.86 4.19 5.14
CA LEU A 171 12.03 3.10 5.68
C LEU A 171 11.55 2.17 4.56
N ILE A 172 11.07 2.73 3.44
CA ILE A 172 10.67 1.96 2.25
C ILE A 172 11.88 1.21 1.67
N ALA A 173 13.05 1.86 1.59
CA ALA A 173 14.28 1.21 1.15
C ALA A 173 14.66 0.03 2.06
N THR A 174 14.60 0.18 3.39
CA THR A 174 14.80 -0.93 4.34
C THR A 174 13.79 -2.04 4.11
N ALA A 175 12.50 -1.72 4.11
CA ALA A 175 11.43 -2.68 3.94
C ALA A 175 11.57 -3.48 2.64
N SER A 176 11.95 -2.83 1.54
CA SER A 176 12.15 -3.48 0.26
C SER A 176 13.32 -4.48 0.24
N THR A 177 14.28 -4.35 1.16
CA THR A 177 15.47 -5.19 1.24
C THR A 177 15.36 -6.31 2.25
N VAL A 178 14.82 -6.05 3.45
CA VAL A 178 14.75 -7.04 4.54
C VAL A 178 13.33 -7.51 4.87
N GLY A 179 12.31 -6.95 4.22
CA GLY A 179 10.92 -7.18 4.56
C GLY A 179 10.52 -6.58 5.90
N TYR A 180 9.27 -6.83 6.28
CA TYR A 180 8.66 -6.47 7.56
C TYR A 180 7.89 -7.69 8.10
N GLN A 181 7.50 -7.69 9.37
CA GLN A 181 6.79 -8.81 9.99
C GLN A 181 5.41 -8.44 10.53
N GLU A 182 5.15 -7.15 10.70
CA GLU A 182 3.90 -6.62 11.24
C GLU A 182 3.30 -5.61 10.25
N GLU A 183 2.00 -5.36 10.35
CA GLU A 183 1.25 -4.54 9.38
C GLU A 183 1.47 -3.01 9.54
N TRP A 184 2.28 -2.58 10.51
CA TRP A 184 2.50 -1.17 10.82
C TRP A 184 3.03 -0.35 9.64
N LEU A 185 3.85 -0.96 8.78
CA LEU A 185 4.32 -0.28 7.58
C LEU A 185 3.16 -0.01 6.61
N GLU A 186 2.25 -0.97 6.46
CA GLU A 186 1.09 -0.82 5.57
C GLU A 186 0.17 0.30 6.07
N TRP A 187 -0.11 0.34 7.38
CA TRP A 187 -0.97 1.37 7.98
C TRP A 187 -0.34 2.76 7.89
N LEU A 188 0.96 2.86 8.17
CA LEU A 188 1.70 4.09 8.04
C LEU A 188 1.68 4.61 6.60
N LEU A 189 1.95 3.75 5.61
CA LEU A 189 1.98 4.15 4.21
C LEU A 189 0.60 4.47 3.66
N ALA A 190 -0.45 3.74 4.05
CA ALA A 190 -1.82 4.04 3.67
C ALA A 190 -2.25 5.43 4.16
N ARG A 191 -2.03 5.73 5.44
CA ARG A 191 -2.30 7.05 6.00
C ARG A 191 -1.54 8.16 5.27
N ILE A 192 -0.22 8.03 5.13
CA ILE A 192 0.64 9.06 4.54
C ILE A 192 0.35 9.26 3.04
N CYS A 193 0.08 8.19 2.30
CA CYS A 193 -0.01 8.25 0.84
C CYS A 193 -1.45 8.40 0.33
N VAL A 194 -2.41 7.72 0.95
CA VAL A 194 -3.79 7.64 0.45
C VAL A 194 -4.66 8.73 1.08
N GLU A 195 -4.57 8.88 2.40
CA GLU A 195 -5.39 9.82 3.19
C GLU A 195 -4.75 11.22 3.28
N GLU A 196 -3.42 11.29 3.23
CA GLU A 196 -2.65 12.53 3.35
C GLU A 196 -1.95 12.93 2.03
N PRO A 197 -1.61 14.22 1.81
CA PRO A 197 -1.14 14.72 0.52
C PRO A 197 0.36 14.46 0.25
N HIS A 198 0.92 13.36 0.76
CA HIS A 198 2.37 13.11 0.74
C HIS A 198 2.81 12.03 -0.26
N PHE A 199 1.89 11.35 -0.95
CA PHE A 199 2.23 10.32 -1.94
C PHE A 199 3.18 10.83 -3.04
N HIS A 200 2.82 11.87 -3.78
CA HIS A 200 3.61 12.32 -4.93
C HIS A 200 5.03 12.82 -4.54
N PRO A 201 5.21 13.66 -3.51
CA PRO A 201 6.55 14.05 -3.03
C PRO A 201 7.41 12.86 -2.58
N LEU A 202 6.82 11.88 -1.88
CA LEU A 202 7.52 10.67 -1.45
C LEU A 202 7.90 9.80 -2.64
N PHE A 203 6.94 9.52 -3.53
CA PHE A 203 7.12 8.67 -4.71
C PHE A 203 8.27 9.16 -5.60
N ARG A 204 8.40 10.48 -5.82
CA ARG A 204 9.50 11.05 -6.61
C ARG A 204 10.88 10.94 -5.97
N LYS A 205 10.98 10.75 -4.64
CA LYS A 205 12.26 10.52 -3.96
C LYS A 205 12.72 9.08 -4.02
N LEU A 206 11.81 8.14 -4.25
CA LEU A 206 12.11 6.71 -4.27
C LEU A 206 12.83 6.31 -5.57
N ARG A 207 13.69 5.30 -5.46
CA ARG A 207 14.24 4.61 -6.61
C ARG A 207 13.15 3.73 -7.24
N LEU A 208 13.30 3.41 -8.52
CA LEU A 208 12.27 2.65 -9.26
C LEU A 208 11.86 1.30 -8.60
N PRO A 209 12.77 0.48 -8.03
CA PRO A 209 12.36 -0.72 -7.29
C PRO A 209 11.54 -0.41 -6.03
N GLU A 210 11.84 0.69 -5.35
CA GLU A 210 11.14 1.15 -4.16
C GLU A 210 9.77 1.73 -4.52
N GLN A 211 9.65 2.41 -5.66
CA GLN A 211 8.38 2.86 -6.22
C GLN A 211 7.43 1.69 -6.48
N ALA A 212 7.93 0.64 -7.17
CA ALA A 212 7.17 -0.59 -7.40
C ALA A 212 6.77 -1.27 -6.08
N PHE A 213 7.69 -1.32 -5.11
CA PHE A 213 7.44 -1.88 -3.78
C PHE A 213 6.36 -1.09 -3.02
N LEU A 214 6.42 0.24 -3.02
CA LEU A 214 5.41 1.11 -2.41
C LEU A 214 4.03 0.87 -3.02
N LEU A 215 3.91 0.91 -4.35
CA LEU A 215 2.63 0.70 -5.03
C LEU A 215 2.06 -0.69 -4.78
N ARG A 216 2.92 -1.72 -4.67
CA ARG A 216 2.49 -3.07 -4.29
C ARG A 216 1.88 -3.10 -2.88
N ILE A 217 2.52 -2.44 -1.91
CA ILE A 217 1.97 -2.34 -0.55
C ILE A 217 0.61 -1.64 -0.60
N LEU A 218 0.53 -0.46 -1.23
CA LEU A 218 -0.72 0.30 -1.31
C LEU A 218 -1.82 -0.47 -2.03
N THR A 219 -1.48 -1.24 -3.06
CA THR A 219 -2.43 -2.15 -3.72
C THR A 219 -2.99 -3.18 -2.73
N ASN A 220 -2.11 -3.87 -2.01
CA ASN A 220 -2.54 -4.87 -1.02
C ASN A 220 -3.42 -4.26 0.07
N THR A 221 -3.07 -3.06 0.54
CA THR A 221 -3.83 -2.36 1.57
C THR A 221 -5.22 -1.96 1.07
N LEU A 222 -5.33 -1.36 -0.12
CA LEU A 222 -6.61 -0.96 -0.69
C LEU A 222 -7.51 -2.17 -1.03
N THR A 223 -6.93 -3.25 -1.54
CA THR A 223 -7.71 -4.46 -1.85
C THR A 223 -8.18 -5.19 -0.59
N SER A 224 -7.36 -5.22 0.47
CA SER A 224 -7.67 -6.00 1.68
C SER A 224 -8.51 -5.24 2.71
N ARG A 225 -8.52 -3.90 2.64
CA ARG A 225 -9.09 -3.00 3.66
C ARG A 225 -9.82 -1.81 3.04
N SER A 226 -10.57 -2.07 1.98
CA SER A 226 -11.26 -1.01 1.21
C SER A 226 -12.22 -0.15 2.06
N GLU A 227 -12.73 -0.68 3.18
CA GLU A 227 -13.66 0.00 4.09
C GLU A 227 -12.97 0.86 5.15
N GLU A 228 -11.66 0.64 5.39
CA GLU A 228 -10.90 1.34 6.45
C GLU A 228 -10.11 2.55 5.92
N VAL A 229 -9.97 2.68 4.59
CA VAL A 229 -9.10 3.67 3.96
C VAL A 229 -9.91 4.67 3.14
N ALA A 230 -9.77 5.95 3.49
CA ALA A 230 -10.39 7.05 2.75
C ALA A 230 -9.51 7.50 1.57
N VAL A 231 -9.98 7.24 0.34
CA VAL A 231 -9.24 7.61 -0.87
C VAL A 231 -9.42 9.10 -1.18
N THR A 232 -8.32 9.84 -1.26
CA THR A 232 -8.34 11.25 -1.66
C THR A 232 -8.22 11.46 -3.17
N ASP A 233 -8.82 12.55 -3.67
CA ASP A 233 -8.65 13.02 -5.05
C ASP A 233 -7.19 13.22 -5.43
N GLY A 234 -6.40 13.82 -4.50
CA GLY A 234 -4.98 14.08 -4.72
C GLY A 234 -4.18 12.81 -4.95
N PHE A 235 -4.45 11.76 -4.17
CA PHE A 235 -3.84 10.44 -4.37
C PHE A 235 -4.26 9.82 -5.71
N ALA A 236 -5.56 9.78 -5.99
CA ALA A 236 -6.09 9.19 -7.22
C ALA A 236 -5.49 9.84 -8.48
N LEU A 237 -5.45 11.17 -8.54
CA LEU A 237 -4.87 11.92 -9.64
C LEU A 237 -3.36 11.67 -9.77
N ALA A 238 -2.64 11.62 -8.65
CA ALA A 238 -1.21 11.32 -8.68
C ALA A 238 -0.93 9.91 -9.22
N VAL A 239 -1.74 8.90 -8.86
CA VAL A 239 -1.60 7.54 -9.39
C VAL A 239 -1.90 7.49 -10.90
N LEU A 240 -2.87 8.26 -11.39
CA LEU A 240 -3.14 8.39 -12.82
C LEU A 240 -1.94 8.94 -13.59
N GLU A 241 -1.28 9.98 -13.08
CA GLU A 241 -0.08 10.53 -13.70
C GLU A 241 1.08 9.52 -13.69
N VAL A 242 1.28 8.79 -12.58
CA VAL A 242 2.28 7.71 -12.52
C VAL A 242 1.98 6.62 -13.55
N ALA A 243 0.71 6.22 -13.71
CA ALA A 243 0.31 5.23 -14.71
C ALA A 243 0.61 5.69 -16.14
N ARG A 244 0.37 6.96 -16.46
CA ARG A 244 0.67 7.56 -17.77
C ARG A 244 2.17 7.60 -18.05
N GLU A 245 2.95 8.11 -17.10
CA GLU A 245 4.40 8.16 -17.21
C GLU A 245 4.99 6.74 -17.40
N ALA A 246 4.55 5.77 -16.59
CA ALA A 246 5.01 4.38 -16.69
C ALA A 246 4.57 3.71 -18.00
N TYR A 247 3.37 4.01 -18.50
CA TYR A 247 2.89 3.50 -19.79
C TYR A 247 3.73 4.03 -20.95
N THR A 248 4.02 5.34 -20.98
CA THR A 248 4.86 5.93 -22.03
C THR A 248 6.28 5.37 -22.00
N ALA A 249 6.86 5.18 -20.81
CA ALA A 249 8.17 4.55 -20.65
C ALA A 249 8.17 3.08 -21.12
N ALA A 250 7.13 2.31 -20.77
CA ALA A 250 6.98 0.92 -21.22
C ALA A 250 6.82 0.82 -22.74
N ALA A 251 6.03 1.72 -23.34
CA ALA A 251 5.84 1.78 -24.79
C ALA A 251 7.13 2.15 -25.53
N ALA A 252 7.97 3.03 -24.96
CA ALA A 252 9.27 3.37 -25.53
C ALA A 252 10.29 2.23 -25.43
N ALA A 253 10.21 1.41 -24.37
CA ALA A 253 11.09 0.25 -24.17
C ALA A 253 10.69 -0.98 -25.00
N ALA A 254 9.41 -1.10 -25.38
CA ALA A 254 8.90 -2.22 -26.16
C ALA A 254 9.36 -2.12 -27.62
N GLY A 255 10.43 -2.86 -27.97
CA GLY A 255 10.79 -3.10 -29.37
C GLY A 255 9.67 -3.85 -30.13
N VAL A 256 9.59 -3.62 -31.44
CA VAL A 256 8.64 -4.33 -32.32
C VAL A 256 8.86 -5.84 -32.20
N GLY A 257 7.87 -6.58 -31.70
CA GLY A 257 7.90 -8.04 -31.65
C GLY A 257 8.33 -8.69 -30.33
N SER A 258 8.49 -7.94 -29.24
CA SER A 258 8.67 -8.55 -27.91
C SER A 258 7.37 -9.25 -27.48
N GLY A 259 7.45 -10.51 -27.06
CA GLY A 259 6.31 -11.25 -26.50
C GLY A 259 5.77 -10.60 -25.21
N CYS A 260 4.57 -11.02 -24.80
CA CYS A 260 3.94 -10.56 -23.56
C CYS A 260 4.85 -10.86 -22.36
N GLY A 261 5.04 -9.88 -21.47
CA GLY A 261 5.91 -10.02 -20.29
C GLY A 261 5.46 -11.10 -19.29
N SER A 262 6.13 -11.19 -18.14
CA SER A 262 5.64 -12.02 -17.01
C SER A 262 4.37 -11.41 -16.40
N ALA A 263 3.64 -12.17 -15.59
CA ALA A 263 2.61 -11.59 -14.72
C ALA A 263 3.28 -10.76 -13.60
N LEU A 264 2.53 -9.86 -12.96
CA LEU A 264 3.01 -9.08 -11.81
C LEU A 264 3.27 -9.98 -10.58
N PRO A 265 4.33 -9.72 -9.78
CA PRO A 265 5.45 -8.85 -10.07
C PRO A 265 6.30 -9.40 -11.22
N THR A 266 6.66 -8.52 -12.15
CA THR A 266 7.53 -8.83 -13.27
C THR A 266 9.01 -8.75 -12.85
N ARG A 267 9.92 -8.89 -13.84
CA ARG A 267 11.35 -8.65 -13.65
C ARG A 267 11.76 -7.19 -13.89
N SER A 268 10.79 -6.31 -14.13
CA SER A 268 11.00 -4.91 -14.50
C SER A 268 10.23 -4.01 -13.53
N PRO A 269 10.93 -3.30 -12.62
CA PRO A 269 10.28 -2.34 -11.73
C PRO A 269 9.45 -1.27 -12.44
N ALA A 270 9.84 -0.84 -13.65
CA ALA A 270 9.05 0.10 -14.45
C ALA A 270 7.69 -0.48 -14.85
N THR A 271 7.68 -1.75 -15.27
CA THR A 271 6.48 -2.48 -15.66
C THR A 271 5.59 -2.75 -14.44
N ASP A 272 6.21 -3.03 -13.30
CA ASP A 272 5.51 -3.23 -12.03
C ASP A 272 4.84 -1.94 -11.54
N VAL A 273 5.50 -0.79 -11.66
CA VAL A 273 4.89 0.52 -11.38
C VAL A 273 3.61 0.70 -12.21
N LEU A 274 3.66 0.47 -13.53
CA LEU A 274 2.47 0.54 -14.38
C LEU A 274 1.36 -0.42 -13.91
N GLY A 275 1.72 -1.66 -13.60
CA GLY A 275 0.78 -2.70 -13.19
C GLY A 275 0.07 -2.40 -11.88
N TYR A 276 0.83 -2.04 -10.85
CA TYR A 276 0.26 -1.69 -9.55
C TYR A 276 -0.52 -0.38 -9.60
N SER A 277 -0.08 0.62 -10.38
CA SER A 277 -0.88 1.84 -10.60
C SER A 277 -2.24 1.55 -11.25
N LEU A 278 -2.31 0.67 -12.24
CA LEU A 278 -3.59 0.25 -12.84
C LEU A 278 -4.47 -0.51 -11.85
N THR A 279 -3.87 -1.33 -10.99
CA THR A 279 -4.62 -2.06 -9.94
C THR A 279 -5.21 -1.09 -8.92
N ILE A 280 -4.44 -0.10 -8.47
CA ILE A 280 -4.93 0.97 -7.59
C ILE A 280 -6.05 1.76 -8.28
N LEU A 281 -5.89 2.18 -9.54
CA LEU A 281 -6.94 2.89 -10.27
C LEU A 281 -8.24 2.08 -10.42
N ARG A 282 -8.12 0.76 -10.58
CA ARG A 282 -9.28 -0.15 -10.61
C ARG A 282 -10.02 -0.12 -9.27
N ASP A 283 -9.28 -0.21 -8.17
CA ASP A 283 -9.84 -0.23 -6.82
C ASP A 283 -10.45 1.14 -6.48
N VAL A 284 -9.79 2.25 -6.84
CA VAL A 284 -10.34 3.60 -6.71
C VAL A 284 -11.61 3.78 -7.54
N CYS A 285 -11.71 3.22 -8.76
CA CYS A 285 -12.94 3.28 -9.55
C CYS A 285 -14.10 2.44 -8.97
N ALA A 286 -13.79 1.42 -8.15
CA ALA A 286 -14.77 0.64 -7.41
C ALA A 286 -15.06 1.20 -6.01
N TRP A 287 -14.31 2.21 -5.57
CA TRP A 287 -14.44 2.76 -4.23
C TRP A 287 -15.78 3.48 -4.08
N GLU A 288 -16.53 3.06 -3.07
CA GLU A 288 -17.80 3.64 -2.65
C GLU A 288 -17.66 4.00 -1.18
N ASP A 289 -17.79 5.28 -0.86
CA ASP A 289 -17.88 5.73 0.54
C ASP A 289 -19.37 5.96 0.86
N PRO A 290 -19.94 5.19 1.80
CA PRO A 290 -21.34 5.30 2.16
C PRO A 290 -21.68 6.60 2.92
N ASP A 291 -20.70 7.28 3.51
CA ASP A 291 -20.85 8.50 4.29
C ASP A 291 -20.62 9.78 3.46
N LEU A 292 -19.86 9.69 2.35
CA LEU A 292 -19.72 10.75 1.34
C LEU A 292 -20.98 10.85 0.48
N GLY A 293 -22.00 11.54 0.98
CA GLY A 293 -23.30 11.69 0.30
C GLY A 293 -23.24 12.19 -1.16
N THR A 294 -23.09 13.51 -1.38
CA THR A 294 -23.12 14.13 -2.74
C THR A 294 -21.80 14.81 -3.10
N GLU A 295 -20.76 14.58 -2.30
CA GLU A 295 -19.43 15.12 -2.56
C GLU A 295 -18.79 14.42 -3.77
N ALA A 296 -17.89 15.14 -4.45
CA ALA A 296 -17.25 14.64 -5.65
C ALA A 296 -16.41 13.40 -5.33
N HIS A 297 -16.77 12.24 -5.89
CA HIS A 297 -15.98 11.03 -5.71
C HIS A 297 -14.64 11.18 -6.46
N PRO A 298 -13.54 10.56 -5.97
CA PRO A 298 -12.24 10.56 -6.67
C PRO A 298 -12.34 10.13 -8.14
N VAL A 299 -13.31 9.27 -8.45
CA VAL A 299 -13.63 8.84 -9.81
C VAL A 299 -14.05 9.99 -10.72
N ASP A 300 -14.81 10.99 -10.24
CA ASP A 300 -15.24 12.14 -11.05
C ASP A 300 -14.05 13.05 -11.42
N SER A 301 -13.11 13.21 -10.50
CA SER A 301 -11.84 13.90 -10.72
C SER A 301 -10.98 13.13 -11.74
N LEU A 302 -10.87 11.81 -11.62
CA LEU A 302 -10.18 10.96 -12.59
C LEU A 302 -10.79 11.04 -14.00
N LEU A 303 -12.12 10.99 -14.10
CA LEU A 303 -12.85 11.13 -15.38
C LEU A 303 -12.58 12.49 -16.01
N SER A 304 -12.66 13.57 -15.21
CA SER A 304 -12.38 14.93 -15.68
C SER A 304 -10.93 15.13 -16.11
N SER A 305 -10.00 14.37 -15.53
CA SER A 305 -8.59 14.34 -15.93
C SER A 305 -8.29 13.40 -17.10
N GLY A 306 -9.29 12.77 -17.74
CA GLY A 306 -9.11 11.97 -18.95
C GLY A 306 -8.70 10.51 -18.70
N LEU A 307 -9.13 9.90 -17.60
CA LEU A 307 -8.88 8.48 -17.31
C LEU A 307 -9.40 7.56 -18.44
N LEU A 308 -10.65 7.74 -18.88
CA LEU A 308 -11.25 6.89 -19.93
C LEU A 308 -10.56 7.05 -21.27
N GLU A 309 -10.17 8.26 -21.64
CA GLU A 309 -9.37 8.52 -22.84
C GLU A 309 -8.07 7.72 -22.82
N PHE A 310 -7.36 7.77 -21.69
CA PHE A 310 -6.11 7.04 -21.51
C PHE A 310 -6.33 5.52 -21.63
N MET A 311 -7.33 4.97 -20.94
CA MET A 311 -7.61 3.53 -20.96
C MET A 311 -8.04 3.03 -22.34
N LEU A 312 -8.93 3.77 -23.04
CA LEU A 312 -9.37 3.44 -24.39
C LEU A 312 -8.23 3.54 -25.42
N THR A 313 -7.35 4.53 -25.28
CA THR A 313 -6.16 4.65 -26.12
C THR A 313 -5.24 3.46 -25.89
N ALA A 314 -4.93 3.13 -24.62
CA ALA A 314 -4.06 2.03 -24.28
C ALA A 314 -4.54 0.70 -24.86
N ILE A 315 -5.83 0.37 -24.73
CA ILE A 315 -6.37 -0.88 -25.28
C ILE A 315 -6.48 -0.87 -26.81
N GLY A 316 -6.75 0.29 -27.43
CA GLY A 316 -6.77 0.46 -28.87
C GLY A 316 -5.39 0.22 -29.51
N GLU A 317 -4.33 0.70 -28.88
CA GLU A 317 -2.95 0.50 -29.35
C GLU A 317 -2.48 -0.97 -29.31
N LEU A 318 -3.08 -1.80 -28.46
CA LEU A 318 -2.82 -3.25 -28.43
C LEU A 318 -3.50 -3.99 -29.59
N GLY A 319 -4.41 -3.35 -30.32
CA GLY A 319 -5.31 -4.00 -31.27
C GLY A 319 -6.24 -5.02 -30.63
N PRO A 320 -6.97 -5.82 -31.44
CA PRO A 320 -7.88 -6.82 -30.93
C PRO A 320 -7.14 -7.97 -30.22
N PRO A 321 -7.79 -8.67 -29.27
CA PRO A 321 -7.26 -9.88 -28.65
C PRO A 321 -6.79 -10.93 -29.67
N SER A 322 -5.88 -11.81 -29.22
CA SER A 322 -5.22 -12.82 -30.06
C SER A 322 -6.22 -13.69 -30.84
N ILE A 323 -7.28 -14.17 -30.18
CA ILE A 323 -8.35 -14.98 -30.80
C ILE A 323 -9.05 -14.22 -31.92
N ILE A 324 -9.36 -12.93 -31.71
CA ILE A 324 -10.05 -12.12 -32.71
C ILE A 324 -9.12 -11.81 -33.90
N ARG A 325 -7.81 -11.58 -33.65
CA ARG A 325 -6.83 -11.39 -34.73
C ARG A 325 -6.73 -12.61 -35.65
N LYS A 326 -6.78 -13.82 -35.09
CA LYS A 326 -6.76 -15.07 -35.87
C LYS A 326 -8.03 -15.26 -36.72
N CYS A 327 -9.15 -14.65 -36.33
CA CYS A 327 -10.43 -14.72 -37.04
C CYS A 327 -10.66 -13.58 -38.04
N GLY A 328 -9.71 -12.65 -38.24
CA GLY A 328 -9.90 -11.51 -39.15
C GLY A 328 -9.18 -11.69 -40.48
N PRO A 329 -9.64 -11.04 -41.59
CA PRO A 329 -8.81 -10.94 -42.78
C PRO A 329 -7.49 -10.23 -42.40
N SER A 330 -6.36 -10.86 -42.73
CA SER A 330 -4.98 -10.48 -42.38
C SER A 330 -4.51 -9.07 -42.82
N ALA A 331 -5.43 -8.18 -43.22
CA ALA A 331 -5.14 -7.03 -44.08
C ALA A 331 -5.34 -5.63 -43.46
N SER A 332 -5.69 -5.47 -42.17
CA SER A 332 -5.86 -4.12 -41.59
C SER A 332 -5.26 -3.88 -40.21
N ALA A 333 -4.55 -4.85 -39.62
CA ALA A 333 -3.86 -4.61 -38.37
C ALA A 333 -2.49 -3.97 -38.66
N GLY A 334 -2.35 -2.66 -38.42
CA GLY A 334 -1.04 -2.06 -38.19
C GLY A 334 -0.29 -2.82 -37.09
N PRO A 335 1.03 -2.62 -36.92
CA PRO A 335 1.79 -3.32 -35.90
C PRO A 335 1.20 -3.03 -34.51
N ALA A 336 0.47 -4.00 -33.96
CA ALA A 336 -0.07 -3.93 -32.61
C ALA A 336 1.10 -3.82 -31.62
N LYS A 337 1.01 -2.88 -30.68
CA LYS A 337 2.02 -2.77 -29.63
C LYS A 337 1.99 -4.03 -28.76
N ALA A 338 3.17 -4.46 -28.31
CA ALA A 338 3.27 -5.57 -27.37
C ALA A 338 2.63 -5.20 -26.03
N CYS A 339 1.98 -6.18 -25.38
CA CYS A 339 1.47 -6.00 -24.02
C CYS A 339 2.65 -5.86 -23.04
N PRO A 340 2.68 -4.81 -22.18
CA PRO A 340 3.76 -4.61 -21.22
C PRO A 340 3.99 -5.79 -20.27
N TYR A 341 2.92 -6.48 -19.87
CA TYR A 341 2.94 -7.66 -19.00
C TYR A 341 1.70 -8.53 -19.22
N LYS A 342 1.75 -9.81 -18.79
CA LYS A 342 0.59 -10.72 -18.81
C LYS A 342 -0.49 -10.22 -17.84
N GLY A 343 -1.69 -9.97 -18.36
CA GLY A 343 -2.82 -9.41 -17.62
C GLY A 343 -3.05 -7.92 -17.88
N PHE A 344 -2.15 -7.22 -18.58
CA PHE A 344 -2.27 -5.78 -18.82
C PHE A 344 -3.61 -5.40 -19.48
N ARG A 345 -4.03 -6.15 -20.50
CA ARG A 345 -5.30 -5.90 -21.19
C ARG A 345 -6.47 -6.06 -20.23
N ARG A 346 -6.46 -7.11 -19.39
CA ARG A 346 -7.47 -7.32 -18.35
C ARG A 346 -7.49 -6.16 -17.35
N ASP A 347 -6.34 -5.68 -16.90
CA ASP A 347 -6.28 -4.58 -15.94
C ASP A 347 -6.88 -3.29 -16.50
N VAL A 348 -6.53 -2.93 -17.74
CA VAL A 348 -7.13 -1.77 -18.43
C VAL A 348 -8.65 -1.91 -18.55
N VAL A 349 -9.16 -3.08 -18.97
CA VAL A 349 -10.61 -3.33 -19.06
C VAL A 349 -11.28 -3.25 -17.70
N SER A 350 -10.63 -3.75 -16.64
CA SER A 350 -11.20 -3.73 -15.28
C SER A 350 -11.36 -2.32 -14.73
N VAL A 351 -10.42 -1.41 -15.01
CA VAL A 351 -10.56 0.01 -14.68
C VAL A 351 -11.78 0.58 -15.38
N ILE A 352 -11.89 0.40 -16.71
CA ILE A 352 -13.02 0.92 -17.49
C ILE A 352 -14.34 0.37 -16.94
N ALA A 353 -14.42 -0.93 -16.65
CA ALA A 353 -15.63 -1.57 -16.14
C ALA A 353 -16.13 -0.91 -14.85
N ASN A 354 -15.24 -0.66 -13.88
CA ASN A 354 -15.60 -0.06 -12.60
C ASN A 354 -16.02 1.41 -12.76
N CYS A 355 -15.31 2.19 -13.59
CA CYS A 355 -15.66 3.59 -13.79
C CYS A 355 -17.01 3.76 -14.53
N LEU A 356 -17.47 2.75 -15.27
CA LEU A 356 -18.78 2.76 -15.95
C LEU A 356 -19.96 2.47 -15.02
N HIS A 357 -19.73 1.81 -13.88
CA HIS A 357 -20.82 1.37 -13.01
C HIS A 357 -21.65 2.57 -12.52
N ARG A 358 -22.94 2.60 -12.89
CA ARG A 358 -23.92 3.64 -12.51
C ARG A 358 -23.52 5.09 -12.83
N ARG A 359 -22.60 5.31 -13.78
CA ARG A 359 -22.08 6.65 -14.13
C ARG A 359 -22.39 7.01 -15.59
N LYS A 360 -23.55 7.63 -15.86
CA LYS A 360 -23.98 8.00 -17.24
C LYS A 360 -22.95 8.84 -18.00
N ARG A 361 -22.28 9.78 -17.32
CA ARG A 361 -21.22 10.62 -17.93
C ARG A 361 -20.09 9.76 -18.52
N ALA A 362 -19.62 8.77 -17.77
CA ALA A 362 -18.58 7.83 -18.22
C ALA A 362 -19.08 6.97 -19.38
N GLN A 363 -20.30 6.44 -19.28
CA GLN A 363 -20.93 5.64 -20.33
C GLN A 363 -21.06 6.41 -21.66
N ASP A 364 -21.50 7.67 -21.60
CA ASP A 364 -21.64 8.53 -22.76
C ASP A 364 -20.28 8.91 -23.37
N GLU A 365 -19.25 9.09 -22.54
CA GLU A 365 -17.90 9.36 -23.00
C GLU A 365 -17.32 8.19 -23.79
N VAL A 366 -17.46 6.95 -23.28
CA VAL A 366 -17.02 5.75 -24.00
C VAL A 366 -17.71 5.66 -25.37
N ARG A 367 -19.02 5.91 -25.44
CA ARG A 367 -19.74 5.92 -26.73
C ARG A 367 -19.23 6.98 -27.68
N LYS A 368 -19.06 8.23 -27.23
CA LYS A 368 -18.58 9.34 -28.06
C LYS A 368 -17.17 9.11 -28.62
N ARG A 369 -16.38 8.27 -27.97
CA ARG A 369 -15.03 7.88 -28.39
C ARG A 369 -15.02 6.58 -29.22
N SER A 370 -16.17 6.11 -29.69
CA SER A 370 -16.33 4.84 -30.41
C SER A 370 -15.81 3.63 -29.63
N GLY A 371 -15.84 3.71 -28.29
CA GLY A 371 -15.28 2.70 -27.40
C GLY A 371 -16.17 1.47 -27.21
N ILE A 372 -17.46 1.52 -27.62
CA ILE A 372 -18.39 0.38 -27.48
C ILE A 372 -17.84 -0.86 -28.18
N PHE A 373 -17.51 -0.75 -29.47
CA PHE A 373 -16.94 -1.84 -30.25
C PHE A 373 -15.61 -2.34 -29.69
N LEU A 374 -14.77 -1.41 -29.25
CA LEU A 374 -13.46 -1.72 -28.67
C LEU A 374 -13.61 -2.58 -27.42
N LEU A 375 -14.59 -2.29 -26.55
CA LEU A 375 -14.89 -3.08 -25.35
C LEU A 375 -15.54 -4.42 -25.69
N MET A 376 -16.42 -4.47 -26.69
CA MET A 376 -17.06 -5.73 -27.11
C MET A 376 -16.02 -6.76 -27.58
N GLN A 377 -14.95 -6.31 -28.24
CA GLN A 377 -13.83 -7.17 -28.62
C GLN A 377 -13.11 -7.83 -27.44
N GLN A 378 -13.28 -7.31 -26.22
CA GLN A 378 -12.61 -7.86 -25.03
C GLN A 378 -13.43 -8.98 -24.36
N CYS A 379 -14.61 -9.32 -24.89
CA CYS A 379 -15.48 -10.36 -24.33
C CYS A 379 -15.08 -11.79 -24.76
N VAL A 380 -13.77 -12.08 -24.77
CA VAL A 380 -13.20 -13.35 -25.22
C VAL A 380 -12.23 -13.92 -24.18
N VAL A 381 -12.06 -15.23 -24.20
CA VAL A 381 -11.01 -15.89 -23.40
C VAL A 381 -9.66 -15.52 -24.00
N ASP A 382 -8.66 -15.25 -23.15
CA ASP A 382 -7.30 -14.92 -23.58
C ASP A 382 -6.32 -15.45 -22.53
N ASP A 383 -5.42 -16.35 -22.94
CA ASP A 383 -4.52 -17.07 -22.02
C ASP A 383 -3.51 -16.13 -21.33
N ASP A 384 -3.13 -15.04 -21.98
CA ASP A 384 -2.24 -14.03 -21.40
C ASP A 384 -2.99 -13.06 -20.50
N ASN A 385 -4.33 -13.08 -20.51
CA ASN A 385 -5.18 -12.19 -19.74
C ASN A 385 -6.32 -12.96 -19.04
N PRO A 386 -5.99 -13.70 -17.96
CA PRO A 386 -6.99 -14.38 -17.16
C PRO A 386 -8.12 -13.43 -16.73
N PHE A 387 -9.35 -13.90 -16.81
CA PHE A 387 -10.59 -13.16 -16.52
C PHE A 387 -10.92 -11.99 -17.47
N LEU A 388 -10.23 -11.86 -18.61
CA LEU A 388 -10.53 -10.81 -19.59
C LEU A 388 -11.99 -10.84 -20.05
N ARG A 389 -12.52 -12.04 -20.34
CA ARG A 389 -13.92 -12.23 -20.76
C ARG A 389 -14.89 -11.68 -19.71
N GLU A 390 -14.70 -12.03 -18.46
CA GLU A 390 -15.57 -11.64 -17.34
C GLU A 390 -15.55 -10.13 -17.14
N TRP A 391 -14.36 -9.52 -17.15
CA TRP A 391 -14.22 -8.06 -17.08
C TRP A 391 -14.80 -7.36 -18.31
N GLY A 392 -14.65 -7.92 -19.50
CA GLY A 392 -15.26 -7.42 -20.73
C GLY A 392 -16.79 -7.45 -20.66
N LEU A 393 -17.37 -8.55 -20.21
CA LEU A 393 -18.82 -8.68 -20.02
C LEU A 393 -19.34 -7.71 -18.96
N LEU A 394 -18.61 -7.53 -17.85
CA LEU A 394 -18.95 -6.56 -16.82
C LEU A 394 -18.88 -5.12 -17.38
N ALA A 395 -17.86 -4.79 -18.15
CA ALA A 395 -17.74 -3.48 -18.81
C ALA A 395 -18.93 -3.21 -19.73
N ILE A 396 -19.33 -4.18 -20.57
CA ILE A 396 -20.49 -4.03 -21.46
C ILE A 396 -21.79 -3.92 -20.67
N ARG A 397 -21.99 -4.73 -19.62
CA ARG A 397 -23.15 -4.59 -18.74
C ARG A 397 -23.23 -3.17 -18.17
N ASN A 398 -22.15 -2.69 -17.56
CA ASN A 398 -22.09 -1.37 -16.93
C ASN A 398 -22.22 -0.23 -17.96
N LEU A 399 -21.75 -0.43 -19.19
CA LEU A 399 -21.86 0.54 -20.30
C LEU A 399 -23.31 0.74 -20.76
N LEU A 400 -24.11 -0.32 -20.71
CA LEU A 400 -25.50 -0.35 -21.21
C LEU A 400 -26.54 -0.15 -20.10
N GLU A 401 -26.18 -0.36 -18.84
CA GLU A 401 -27.08 -0.22 -17.70
C GLU A 401 -27.63 1.21 -17.61
N GLY A 402 -28.96 1.34 -17.76
CA GLY A 402 -29.67 2.62 -17.68
C GLY A 402 -29.39 3.60 -18.82
N ASN A 403 -28.70 3.21 -19.89
CA ASN A 403 -28.31 4.10 -20.99
C ASN A 403 -28.91 3.67 -22.34
N ALA A 404 -30.03 4.30 -22.71
CA ALA A 404 -30.79 3.97 -23.92
C ALA A 404 -30.01 4.30 -25.20
N GLU A 405 -29.21 5.37 -25.19
CA GLU A 405 -28.39 5.77 -26.33
C GLU A 405 -27.32 4.72 -26.66
N ASN A 406 -26.65 4.19 -25.63
CA ASN A 406 -25.67 3.12 -25.81
C ASN A 406 -26.34 1.79 -26.22
N GLN A 407 -27.49 1.46 -25.64
CA GLN A 407 -28.27 0.27 -26.03
C GLN A 407 -28.70 0.32 -27.50
N ARG A 408 -29.10 1.50 -27.97
CA ARG A 408 -29.49 1.69 -29.36
C ARG A 408 -28.32 1.41 -30.31
N GLU A 409 -27.13 1.94 -30.04
CA GLU A 409 -25.95 1.71 -30.87
C GLU A 409 -25.59 0.22 -30.96
N VAL A 410 -25.72 -0.53 -29.86
CA VAL A 410 -25.52 -1.98 -29.86
C VAL A 410 -26.66 -2.73 -30.58
N SER A 411 -27.90 -2.25 -30.49
CA SER A 411 -29.05 -2.88 -31.17
C SER A 411 -29.02 -2.75 -32.69
N GLU A 412 -28.29 -1.77 -33.20
CA GLU A 412 -28.11 -1.53 -34.64
C GLU A 412 -27.04 -2.46 -35.25
N LEU A 413 -26.35 -3.26 -34.42
CA LEU A 413 -25.37 -4.25 -34.89
C LEU A 413 -26.03 -5.42 -35.59
N GLN A 414 -25.51 -5.75 -36.77
CA GLN A 414 -26.00 -6.85 -37.59
C GLN A 414 -24.94 -7.95 -37.70
N LEU A 415 -25.38 -9.19 -37.53
CA LEU A 415 -24.55 -10.37 -37.77
C LEU A 415 -24.23 -10.46 -39.26
N GLN A 416 -22.95 -10.34 -39.61
CA GLN A 416 -22.49 -10.43 -41.00
C GLN A 416 -22.18 -11.87 -41.44
N GLY A 417 -21.97 -12.77 -40.49
CA GLY A 417 -21.64 -14.16 -40.75
C GLY A 417 -20.61 -14.70 -39.75
N PRO A 418 -20.45 -16.03 -39.66
CA PRO A 418 -19.40 -16.65 -38.90
C PRO A 418 -18.05 -16.45 -39.59
N VAL A 419 -16.97 -16.45 -38.81
CA VAL A 419 -15.61 -16.56 -39.36
C VAL A 419 -15.03 -17.91 -38.96
N ASP A 420 -14.70 -18.71 -39.96
CA ASP A 420 -14.00 -19.97 -39.75
C ASP A 420 -12.52 -19.71 -39.42
N THR A 421 -12.03 -20.30 -38.33
CA THR A 421 -10.60 -20.28 -38.01
C THR A 421 -9.87 -21.38 -38.77
N SER A 422 -8.56 -21.22 -38.96
CA SER A 422 -7.71 -22.28 -39.51
C SER A 422 -7.82 -23.57 -38.69
N GLU A 423 -7.92 -23.45 -37.36
CA GLU A 423 -8.07 -24.57 -36.43
C GLU A 423 -9.39 -25.35 -36.68
N ILE A 424 -10.50 -24.65 -36.93
CA ILE A 424 -11.81 -25.26 -37.25
C ILE A 424 -11.78 -25.92 -38.63
N THR A 425 -11.17 -25.25 -39.62
CA THR A 425 -11.05 -25.74 -40.99
C THR A 425 -10.16 -26.99 -41.08
N GLU A 426 -9.05 -27.03 -40.34
CA GLU A 426 -8.13 -28.18 -40.24
C GLU A 426 -8.80 -29.43 -39.67
N LEU A 427 -9.81 -29.25 -38.81
CA LEU A 427 -10.65 -30.34 -38.29
C LEU A 427 -11.74 -30.79 -39.28
N GLY A 428 -11.82 -30.20 -40.48
CA GLY A 428 -12.86 -30.49 -41.46
C GLY A 428 -14.23 -29.96 -41.06
N LEU A 429 -14.28 -28.93 -40.23
CA LEU A 429 -15.51 -28.32 -39.71
C LEU A 429 -15.65 -26.87 -40.23
N LYS A 430 -16.88 -26.37 -40.29
CA LYS A 430 -17.20 -24.95 -40.50
C LYS A 430 -18.29 -24.52 -39.51
N VAL A 431 -18.34 -23.24 -39.22
CA VAL A 431 -19.39 -22.64 -38.39
C VAL A 431 -20.48 -22.11 -39.30
N GLU A 432 -21.73 -22.53 -39.08
CA GLU A 432 -22.92 -21.94 -39.68
C GLU A 432 -23.77 -21.28 -38.61
N VAL A 433 -24.50 -20.23 -38.96
CA VAL A 433 -25.48 -19.61 -38.05
C VAL A 433 -26.84 -20.16 -38.43
N ASP A 434 -27.51 -20.78 -37.48
CA ASP A 434 -28.89 -21.24 -37.66
C ASP A 434 -29.81 -20.02 -37.82
N GLU A 435 -30.42 -19.87 -39.01
CA GLU A 435 -31.23 -18.70 -39.37
C GLU A 435 -32.47 -18.52 -38.47
N LYS A 436 -32.95 -19.58 -37.82
CA LYS A 436 -34.16 -19.53 -36.98
C LYS A 436 -33.86 -19.16 -35.54
N SER A 437 -32.72 -19.60 -35.01
CA SER A 437 -32.32 -19.41 -33.61
C SER A 437 -31.23 -18.36 -33.42
N GLY A 438 -30.55 -17.94 -34.50
CA GLY A 438 -29.38 -17.06 -34.47
C GLY A 438 -28.16 -17.70 -33.79
N ARG A 439 -28.19 -19.00 -33.48
CA ARG A 439 -27.12 -19.70 -32.77
C ARG A 439 -26.09 -20.25 -33.76
N ALA A 440 -24.82 -20.14 -33.40
CA ALA A 440 -23.73 -20.78 -34.14
C ALA A 440 -23.78 -22.31 -33.97
N LYS A 441 -23.53 -23.04 -35.06
CA LYS A 441 -23.49 -24.51 -35.13
C LYS A 441 -22.25 -24.94 -35.92
N LEU A 442 -21.51 -25.93 -35.40
CA LEU A 442 -20.43 -26.58 -36.14
C LEU A 442 -21.02 -27.66 -37.07
N VAL A 443 -20.62 -27.64 -38.33
CA VAL A 443 -21.02 -28.61 -39.35
C VAL A 443 -19.78 -29.11 -40.11
N ASN A 444 -19.82 -30.31 -40.67
CA ASN A 444 -18.71 -30.83 -41.48
C ASN A 444 -18.59 -30.05 -42.80
N ILE A 445 -17.35 -29.80 -43.22
CA ILE A 445 -17.04 -29.36 -44.58
C ILE A 445 -17.20 -30.59 -45.48
N SER A 446 -18.26 -30.59 -46.29
CA SER A 446 -18.60 -31.65 -47.24
C SER A 446 -17.65 -31.73 -48.43
#